data_AF-A0A923AL76-F1
#
_entry.id   AF-A0A923AL76-F1
#
_cell.length_a   1.000
_cell.length_b   1.000
_cell.length_c   1.000
_cell.angle_alpha   90.00
_cell.angle_beta   90.00
_cell.angle_gamma   90.00
#
_symmetry.space_group_name_H-M   'P 1'
#
loop_
_entity.id
_entity.type
_entity.pdbx_description
1 polymer ?
#
loop_
_entity_poly.entity_id
_entity_poly.type
_entity_poly.pdbx_seq_one_letter_code
_entity_poly.pdbx_strand_id
1 'polypeptide(L)'
;MAARRAGPIPGPGRDPRATRDRGLRRVLRRRPRRTAGRFLAAAGGHHAPTDFGEHTSTWTEPLSTSYRGVRVTSHPPNSSGIVALELLNILEAGGPPPEGVFTTDADGHGRAVADSRWIHRAIEAAKLAMADRDAHLTDPDHHDIPVARLLDRGYAAELAARIDPNRASSPESATNPPGGGTIYLAVVDATGSAVSLIESNYLGFGSGLVDPGTGIHYQNRGSYFSLEPGHANVLAPRKRTLHTLLPGMLFREPDRPWVVAGSMGGDAQPQVHAQLVSDLVDGRLDVRTAVAAPRWYVEPERHFAPPAVVRAEPRFGPGVLEALAAMGHDVRVMASFDSGLGHEHAIELIEGGPSAPDGSLAATTDPRSAGLPAVW
;
A
#
# COMPACT_ATOMS: atom_id res chain seq x y z
N MET A 1 -29.35 43.41 8.04
CA MET A 1 -29.88 42.50 9.08
C MET A 1 -29.86 41.08 8.53
N ALA A 2 -29.30 40.04 9.12
CA ALA A 2 -28.27 39.88 10.16
C ALA A 2 -27.89 38.37 10.06
N ALA A 3 -26.71 38.07 9.51
CA ALA A 3 -26.21 36.70 9.41
C ALA A 3 -25.87 36.16 10.82
N ARG A 4 -26.38 34.96 11.15
CA ARG A 4 -26.06 34.27 12.40
C ARG A 4 -24.63 33.72 12.33
N ARG A 5 -23.77 34.21 13.23
CA ARG A 5 -22.43 33.68 13.49
C ARG A 5 -22.54 32.38 14.30
N ALA A 6 -21.80 31.36 13.88
CA ALA A 6 -21.57 30.15 14.68
C ALA A 6 -20.64 30.49 15.86
N GLY A 7 -20.97 29.98 17.05
CA GLY A 7 -20.18 30.17 18.27
C GLY A 7 -18.94 29.27 18.34
N PRO A 8 -17.95 29.60 19.20
CA PRO A 8 -16.67 28.89 19.27
C PRO A 8 -16.78 27.54 20.02
N ILE A 9 -15.93 26.60 19.61
CA ILE A 9 -15.68 25.30 20.25
C ILE A 9 -14.87 25.53 21.55
N PRO A 10 -15.22 24.94 22.71
CA PRO A 10 -14.46 25.15 23.95
C PRO A 10 -13.16 24.34 23.97
N GLY A 11 -12.05 24.99 24.37
CA GLY A 11 -10.73 24.37 24.53
C GLY A 11 -10.53 23.61 25.86
N PRO A 12 -9.42 22.85 26.01
CA PRO A 12 -9.22 21.94 27.13
C PRO A 12 -8.54 22.64 28.33
N GLY A 13 -9.12 22.45 29.52
CA GLY A 13 -8.54 22.86 30.80
C GLY A 13 -8.49 21.70 31.80
N ARG A 14 -7.26 21.48 32.31
CA ARG A 14 -6.83 20.74 33.52
C ARG A 14 -6.62 19.22 33.47
N ASP A 15 -5.45 18.87 34.02
CA ASP A 15 -4.77 17.58 34.14
C ASP A 15 -5.30 16.71 35.30
N PRO A 16 -5.69 15.44 35.02
CA PRO A 16 -5.90 14.41 36.03
C PRO A 16 -5.16 13.10 35.66
N ARG A 17 -3.85 13.17 35.37
CA ARG A 17 -3.02 12.02 35.01
C ARG A 17 -2.60 11.22 36.24
N ALA A 18 -3.29 10.11 36.52
CA ALA A 18 -2.69 8.84 37.01
C ALA A 18 -3.76 7.79 37.41
N THR A 19 -4.92 8.21 37.93
CA THR A 19 -5.96 7.28 38.43
C THR A 19 -7.21 7.18 37.56
N ARG A 20 -7.38 8.09 36.59
CA ARG A 20 -8.49 8.04 35.60
C ARG A 20 -8.26 7.08 34.42
N ASP A 21 -7.03 6.67 34.15
CA ASP A 21 -6.66 6.06 32.88
C ASP A 21 -7.19 4.61 32.73
N ARG A 22 -7.27 3.83 33.81
CA ARG A 22 -7.84 2.47 33.76
C ARG A 22 -9.37 2.47 33.64
N GLY A 23 -10.05 3.44 34.26
CA GLY A 23 -11.51 3.58 34.22
C GLY A 23 -12.02 4.15 32.89
N LEU A 24 -11.38 5.21 32.38
CA LEU A 24 -11.72 5.80 31.08
C LEU A 24 -11.45 4.82 29.94
N ARG A 25 -10.32 4.10 29.93
CA ARG A 25 -10.05 3.07 28.91
C ARG A 25 -11.10 1.96 28.92
N ARG A 26 -11.63 1.57 30.08
CA ARG A 26 -12.67 0.52 30.18
C ARG A 26 -14.04 1.02 29.74
N VAL A 27 -14.39 2.28 30.05
CA VAL A 27 -15.67 2.91 29.66
C VAL A 27 -15.67 3.31 28.18
N LEU A 28 -14.58 3.87 27.67
CA LEU A 28 -14.36 4.22 26.25
C LEU A 28 -14.15 2.99 25.36
N ARG A 29 -13.77 1.82 25.89
CA ARG A 29 -13.74 0.58 25.08
C ARG A 29 -15.07 -0.16 25.06
N ARG A 30 -15.82 -0.17 26.16
CA ARG A 30 -17.07 -0.97 26.27
C ARG A 30 -18.32 -0.25 25.76
N ARG A 31 -18.43 1.07 25.92
CA ARG A 31 -19.58 1.83 25.39
C ARG A 31 -19.59 1.86 23.86
N PRO A 32 -18.49 2.23 23.16
CA PRO A 32 -18.48 2.29 21.70
C PRO A 32 -18.73 0.95 21.02
N ARG A 33 -18.20 -0.16 21.56
CA ARG A 33 -18.42 -1.51 21.00
C ARG A 33 -19.89 -1.93 21.01
N ARG A 34 -20.59 -1.68 22.12
CA ARG A 34 -22.02 -2.02 22.24
C ARG A 34 -22.91 -1.05 21.46
N THR A 35 -22.54 0.22 21.37
CA THR A 35 -23.30 1.21 20.57
C THR A 35 -23.10 0.99 19.08
N ALA A 36 -21.89 0.62 18.64
CA ALA A 36 -21.58 0.32 17.24
C ALA A 36 -22.44 -0.84 16.70
N GLY A 37 -22.47 -1.98 17.39
CA GLY A 37 -23.28 -3.12 16.95
C GLY A 37 -24.78 -2.79 16.86
N ARG A 38 -25.31 -2.03 17.82
CA ARG A 38 -26.71 -1.58 17.78
C ARG A 38 -26.99 -0.60 16.64
N PHE A 39 -26.10 0.37 16.43
CA PHE A 39 -26.22 1.36 15.37
C PHE A 39 -26.20 0.69 13.99
N LEU A 40 -25.21 -0.18 13.75
CA LEU A 40 -25.08 -0.90 12.48
C LEU A 40 -26.25 -1.84 12.24
N ALA A 41 -26.73 -2.56 13.26
CA ALA A 41 -27.92 -3.40 13.12
C ALA A 41 -29.17 -2.57 12.79
N ALA A 42 -29.36 -1.41 13.43
CA ALA A 42 -30.46 -0.50 13.12
C ALA A 42 -30.36 0.08 11.69
N ALA A 43 -29.13 0.22 11.17
CA ALA A 43 -28.87 0.64 9.80
C ALA A 43 -28.95 -0.51 8.76
N GLY A 44 -29.39 -1.71 9.16
CA GLY A 44 -29.54 -2.87 8.27
C GLY A 44 -28.30 -3.74 8.11
N GLY A 45 -27.23 -3.48 8.87
CA GLY A 45 -26.04 -4.32 8.90
C GLY A 45 -26.23 -5.62 9.67
N HIS A 46 -25.45 -6.64 9.32
CA HIS A 46 -25.52 -7.98 9.94
C HIS A 46 -24.63 -8.16 11.18
N HIS A 47 -24.07 -7.08 11.71
CA HIS A 47 -23.14 -7.13 12.84
C HIS A 47 -23.89 -7.39 14.15
N ALA A 48 -23.49 -8.43 14.88
CA ALA A 48 -23.94 -8.64 16.24
C ALA A 48 -23.10 -7.81 17.22
N PRO A 49 -23.65 -7.38 18.37
CA PRO A 49 -22.85 -6.76 19.43
C PRO A 49 -21.68 -7.61 19.93
N THR A 50 -21.77 -8.94 19.79
CA THR A 50 -20.72 -9.90 20.13
C THR A 50 -19.52 -9.82 19.19
N ASP A 51 -19.72 -9.49 17.91
CA ASP A 51 -18.62 -9.37 16.93
C ASP A 51 -17.59 -8.31 17.38
N PHE A 52 -18.06 -7.17 17.89
CA PHE A 52 -17.20 -6.11 18.45
C PHE A 52 -16.57 -6.50 19.79
N GLY A 53 -17.26 -7.32 20.57
CA GLY A 53 -16.78 -7.80 21.87
C GLY A 53 -15.61 -8.76 21.72
N GLU A 54 -15.70 -9.65 20.74
CA GLU A 54 -14.76 -10.74 20.49
C GLU A 54 -13.58 -10.34 19.60
N HIS A 55 -13.67 -9.23 18.86
CA HIS A 55 -12.56 -8.76 18.03
C HIS A 55 -11.29 -8.43 18.82
N THR A 56 -10.18 -8.99 18.36
CA THR A 56 -8.81 -8.76 18.81
C THR A 56 -7.90 -8.43 17.62
N SER A 57 -6.76 -7.81 17.89
CA SER A 57 -5.69 -7.60 16.90
C SER A 57 -4.64 -8.70 17.08
N THR A 58 -4.05 -9.13 15.97
CA THR A 58 -3.06 -10.22 15.95
C THR A 58 -1.67 -9.63 15.75
N TRP A 59 -0.72 -10.07 16.57
CA TRP A 59 0.71 -9.83 16.32
C TRP A 59 1.23 -10.92 15.41
N THR A 60 1.87 -10.55 14.31
CA THR A 60 2.38 -11.48 13.31
C THR A 60 3.80 -11.12 12.93
N GLU A 61 4.59 -12.13 12.55
CA GLU A 61 5.87 -11.88 11.90
C GLU A 61 5.65 -11.31 10.50
N PRO A 62 6.37 -10.25 10.08
CA PRO A 62 6.30 -9.74 8.73
C PRO A 62 6.74 -10.80 7.70
N LEU A 63 6.07 -10.82 6.54
CA LEU A 63 6.63 -11.48 5.38
C LEU A 63 7.83 -10.69 4.86
N SER A 64 8.76 -11.38 4.23
CA SER A 64 9.90 -10.72 3.61
C SER A 64 10.41 -11.45 2.37
N THR A 65 11.07 -10.69 1.51
CA THR A 65 11.99 -11.21 0.50
C THR A 65 13.30 -10.44 0.54
N SER A 66 14.31 -10.93 -0.17
CA SER A 66 15.51 -10.16 -0.51
C SER A 66 15.32 -9.57 -1.91
N TYR A 67 15.73 -8.34 -2.14
CA TYR A 67 15.82 -7.75 -3.47
C TYR A 67 17.22 -7.16 -3.60
N ARG A 68 18.11 -7.87 -4.32
CA ARG A 68 19.51 -7.48 -4.56
C ARG A 68 20.28 -7.09 -3.28
N GLY A 69 20.09 -7.88 -2.22
CA GLY A 69 20.78 -7.71 -0.94
C GLY A 69 20.06 -6.81 0.06
N VAL A 70 18.92 -6.21 -0.30
CA VAL A 70 18.04 -5.50 0.63
C VAL A 70 16.88 -6.41 1.02
N ARG A 71 16.67 -6.63 2.32
CA ARG A 71 15.48 -7.33 2.79
C ARG A 71 14.29 -6.36 2.79
N VAL A 72 13.24 -6.73 2.08
CA VAL A 72 11.99 -5.98 1.92
C VAL A 72 10.92 -6.70 2.72
N THR A 73 10.21 -6.00 3.60
CA THR A 73 9.18 -6.60 4.45
C THR A 73 7.79 -6.02 4.19
N SER A 74 6.77 -6.84 4.46
CA SER A 74 5.38 -6.38 4.51
C SER A 74 4.53 -7.26 5.44
N HIS A 75 3.27 -6.84 5.68
CA HIS A 75 2.33 -7.64 6.47
C HIS A 75 1.99 -8.98 5.77
N PRO A 76 1.77 -10.06 6.54
CA PRO A 76 1.28 -11.31 5.99
C PRO A 76 -0.17 -11.21 5.49
N PRO A 77 -0.65 -12.22 4.74
CA PRO A 77 -2.06 -12.35 4.42
C PRO A 77 -2.95 -12.14 5.65
N ASN A 78 -4.10 -11.47 5.50
CA ASN A 78 -4.82 -11.12 4.28
C ASN A 78 -4.35 -9.83 3.57
N SER A 79 -3.21 -9.23 3.94
CA SER A 79 -2.65 -8.04 3.28
C SER A 79 -2.11 -8.33 1.86
N SER A 80 -2.21 -7.33 0.98
CA SER A 80 -1.61 -7.33 -0.37
C SER A 80 -0.10 -7.09 -0.37
N GLY A 81 0.54 -7.07 0.81
CA GLY A 81 1.99 -7.02 0.98
C GLY A 81 2.76 -8.01 0.10
N ILE A 82 2.23 -9.23 -0.01
CA ILE A 82 2.83 -10.32 -0.79
C ILE A 82 3.01 -9.99 -2.27
N VAL A 83 2.12 -9.15 -2.84
CA VAL A 83 2.17 -8.76 -4.26
C VAL A 83 3.43 -7.94 -4.57
N ALA A 84 3.80 -7.02 -3.68
CA ALA A 84 5.03 -6.24 -3.85
C ALA A 84 6.28 -7.14 -3.76
N LEU A 85 6.27 -8.10 -2.83
CA LEU A 85 7.40 -9.02 -2.63
C LEU A 85 7.56 -9.98 -3.82
N GLU A 86 6.46 -10.52 -4.35
CA GLU A 86 6.46 -11.37 -5.54
C GLU A 86 6.88 -10.60 -6.79
N LEU A 87 6.34 -9.38 -6.99
CA LEU A 87 6.75 -8.48 -8.06
C LEU A 87 8.26 -8.23 -8.06
N LEU A 88 8.83 -7.94 -6.89
CA LEU A 88 10.28 -7.75 -6.73
C LEU A 88 11.06 -9.04 -7.03
N ASN A 89 10.56 -10.20 -6.61
CA ASN A 89 11.20 -11.48 -6.94
C ASN A 89 11.23 -11.74 -8.45
N ILE A 90 10.14 -11.45 -9.17
CA ILE A 90 10.07 -11.61 -10.63
C ILE A 90 11.07 -10.65 -11.31
N LEU A 91 11.12 -9.39 -10.86
CA LEU A 91 12.08 -8.40 -11.36
C LEU A 91 13.53 -8.81 -11.13
N GLU A 92 13.84 -9.34 -9.95
CA GLU A 92 15.18 -9.82 -9.62
C GLU A 92 15.59 -11.00 -10.50
N ALA A 93 14.68 -11.96 -10.69
CA ALA A 93 14.88 -13.11 -11.56
C ALA A 93 15.08 -12.73 -13.04
N GLY A 94 14.43 -11.64 -13.50
CA GLY A 94 14.62 -11.06 -14.84
C GLY A 94 15.97 -10.36 -15.04
N GLY A 95 16.80 -10.24 -14.01
CA GLY A 95 18.10 -9.58 -14.05
C GLY A 95 18.02 -8.06 -13.80
N PRO A 96 19.19 -7.40 -13.61
CA PRO A 96 19.23 -5.97 -13.33
C PRO A 96 18.80 -5.13 -14.55
N PRO A 97 18.31 -3.90 -14.31
CA PRO A 97 18.18 -2.91 -15.37
C PRO A 97 19.56 -2.57 -15.96
N PRO A 98 19.62 -2.08 -17.22
CA PRO A 98 20.86 -1.55 -17.79
C PRO A 98 21.42 -0.40 -16.96
N GLU A 99 22.74 -0.17 -17.03
CA GLU A 99 23.36 0.96 -16.34
C GLU A 99 22.85 2.31 -16.90
N GLY A 100 22.66 3.29 -16.03
CA GLY A 100 22.30 4.67 -16.41
C GLY A 100 20.85 4.89 -16.80
N VAL A 101 19.95 3.91 -16.60
CA VAL A 101 18.52 4.08 -16.91
C VAL A 101 17.75 4.90 -15.87
N PHE A 102 18.26 4.95 -14.64
CA PHE A 102 17.75 5.83 -13.58
C PHE A 102 18.46 7.17 -13.69
N THR A 103 17.70 8.23 -13.90
CA THR A 103 18.21 9.60 -14.07
C THR A 103 17.48 10.56 -13.15
N THR A 104 18.02 11.77 -12.97
CA THR A 104 17.37 12.87 -12.25
C THR A 104 17.12 14.03 -13.21
N ASP A 105 16.00 14.73 -13.04
CA ASP A 105 15.78 15.99 -13.74
C ASP A 105 16.52 17.16 -13.07
N ALA A 106 16.42 18.35 -13.68
CA ALA A 106 17.09 19.55 -13.19
C ALA A 106 16.57 20.03 -11.82
N ASP A 107 15.35 19.63 -11.43
CA ASP A 107 14.72 19.97 -10.16
C ASP A 107 15.01 18.91 -9.08
N GLY A 108 15.77 17.87 -9.41
CA GLY A 108 16.08 16.76 -8.53
C GLY A 108 14.89 15.80 -8.33
N HIS A 109 13.88 15.82 -9.21
CA HIS A 109 12.91 14.74 -9.26
C HIS A 109 13.52 13.56 -10.02
N GLY A 110 13.27 12.34 -9.53
CA GLY A 110 13.70 11.15 -10.23
C GLY A 110 13.04 11.12 -11.61
N ARG A 111 13.82 11.00 -12.68
CA ARG A 111 13.38 10.40 -13.95
C ARG A 111 13.77 8.93 -13.84
N ALA A 112 13.11 8.23 -12.93
CA ALA A 112 13.64 6.97 -12.44
C ALA A 112 13.77 5.91 -13.54
N VAL A 113 13.10 6.03 -14.69
CA VAL A 113 13.36 5.11 -15.79
C VAL A 113 13.24 5.81 -17.15
N ALA A 114 14.38 5.98 -17.83
CA ALA A 114 14.43 6.37 -19.24
C ALA A 114 14.33 5.18 -20.22
N ASP A 115 14.37 3.95 -19.70
CA ASP A 115 14.33 2.70 -20.48
C ASP A 115 12.93 2.06 -20.47
N SER A 116 12.27 2.07 -21.62
CA SER A 116 10.92 1.50 -21.78
C SER A 116 10.86 -0.01 -21.59
N ARG A 117 11.96 -0.75 -21.77
CA ARG A 117 12.00 -2.21 -21.57
C ARG A 117 11.99 -2.58 -20.10
N TRP A 118 12.68 -1.81 -19.25
CA TRP A 118 12.60 -1.98 -17.80
C TRP A 118 11.17 -1.74 -17.30
N ILE A 119 10.54 -0.64 -17.73
CA ILE A 119 9.15 -0.35 -17.35
C ILE A 119 8.20 -1.43 -17.87
N HIS A 120 8.37 -1.85 -19.13
CA HIS A 120 7.57 -2.94 -19.71
C HIS A 120 7.67 -4.21 -18.85
N ARG A 121 8.89 -4.63 -18.48
CA ARG A 121 9.10 -5.81 -17.63
C ARG A 121 8.40 -5.65 -16.29
N ALA A 122 8.50 -4.48 -15.66
CA ALA A 122 7.88 -4.23 -14.37
C ALA A 122 6.35 -4.24 -14.45
N ILE A 123 5.77 -3.69 -15.52
CA ILE A 123 4.33 -3.76 -15.80
C ILE A 123 3.88 -5.22 -15.96
N GLU A 124 4.59 -6.02 -16.75
CA GLU A 124 4.24 -7.42 -16.99
C GLU A 124 4.39 -8.27 -15.72
N ALA A 125 5.44 -8.03 -14.93
CA ALA A 125 5.61 -8.66 -13.62
C ALA A 125 4.47 -8.28 -12.66
N ALA A 126 4.01 -7.02 -12.67
CA ALA A 126 2.89 -6.59 -11.84
C ALA A 126 1.58 -7.29 -12.25
N LYS A 127 1.32 -7.47 -13.54
CA LYS A 127 0.17 -8.25 -14.03
C LYS A 127 0.19 -9.69 -13.51
N LEU A 128 1.37 -10.34 -13.51
CA LEU A 128 1.54 -11.71 -13.02
C LEU A 128 1.29 -11.81 -11.50
N ALA A 129 1.92 -10.96 -10.70
CA ALA A 129 1.74 -10.95 -9.24
C ALA A 129 0.28 -10.60 -8.83
N MET A 130 -0.38 -9.72 -9.60
CA MET A 130 -1.79 -9.39 -9.39
C MET A 130 -2.73 -10.55 -9.74
N ALA A 131 -2.37 -11.38 -10.72
CA ALA A 131 -3.11 -12.60 -11.02
C ALA A 131 -3.00 -13.63 -9.88
N ASP A 132 -1.80 -13.81 -9.31
CA ASP A 132 -1.61 -14.71 -8.16
C ASP A 132 -2.32 -14.20 -6.89
N ARG A 133 -2.33 -12.88 -6.68
CA ARG A 133 -3.19 -12.25 -5.66
C ARG A 133 -4.65 -12.65 -5.84
N ASP A 134 -5.17 -12.51 -7.06
CA ASP A 134 -6.58 -12.75 -7.36
C ASP A 134 -6.98 -14.22 -7.19
N ALA A 135 -6.07 -15.13 -7.53
CA ALA A 135 -6.26 -16.56 -7.38
C ALA A 135 -6.22 -17.04 -5.92
N HIS A 136 -5.42 -16.39 -5.05
CA HIS A 136 -5.03 -17.00 -3.77
C HIS A 136 -5.25 -16.13 -2.53
N LEU A 137 -5.17 -14.80 -2.62
CA LEU A 137 -5.08 -13.94 -1.44
C LEU A 137 -6.45 -13.77 -0.74
N THR A 138 -6.53 -14.17 0.52
CA THR A 138 -7.72 -14.00 1.37
C THR A 138 -7.35 -14.14 2.86
N ASP A 139 -8.31 -14.45 3.74
CA ASP A 139 -8.06 -14.79 5.14
C ASP A 139 -7.29 -16.12 5.29
N PRO A 140 -6.09 -16.13 5.88
CA PRO A 140 -5.36 -17.38 6.13
C PRO A 140 -6.06 -18.32 7.11
N ASP A 141 -7.02 -17.83 7.92
CA ASP A 141 -7.81 -18.68 8.81
C ASP A 141 -8.91 -19.47 8.06
N HIS A 142 -9.17 -19.13 6.79
CA HIS A 142 -10.25 -19.73 5.99
C HIS A 142 -9.77 -20.40 4.70
N HIS A 143 -8.57 -20.08 4.23
CA HIS A 143 -8.01 -20.63 3.00
C HIS A 143 -6.50 -20.77 3.16
N ASP A 144 -5.95 -21.89 2.67
CA ASP A 144 -4.50 -22.07 2.64
C ASP A 144 -3.91 -21.26 1.49
N ILE A 145 -3.06 -20.29 1.83
CA ILE A 145 -2.46 -19.36 0.86
C ILE A 145 -1.04 -19.88 0.61
N PRO A 146 -0.64 -20.16 -0.64
CA PRO A 146 0.63 -20.80 -0.95
C PRO A 146 1.81 -19.81 -0.85
N VAL A 147 1.94 -19.09 0.27
CA VAL A 147 2.93 -18.02 0.50
C VAL A 147 4.36 -18.49 0.18
N ALA A 148 4.72 -19.71 0.59
CA ALA A 148 6.03 -20.28 0.33
C ALA A 148 6.34 -20.40 -1.17
N ARG A 149 5.33 -20.73 -1.99
CA ARG A 149 5.47 -20.80 -3.45
C ARG A 149 5.51 -19.41 -4.08
N LEU A 150 4.60 -18.51 -3.69
CA LEU A 150 4.53 -17.15 -4.25
C LEU A 150 5.80 -16.33 -3.99
N LEU A 151 6.52 -16.64 -2.90
CA LEU A 151 7.81 -16.02 -2.59
C LEU A 151 9.03 -16.87 -2.97
N ASP A 152 8.83 -18.01 -3.61
CA ASP A 152 9.92 -18.88 -4.07
C ASP A 152 10.66 -18.28 -5.27
N ARG A 153 11.99 -18.48 -5.31
CA ARG A 153 12.85 -17.95 -6.38
C ARG A 153 12.72 -18.71 -7.69
N GLY A 154 12.49 -20.02 -7.61
CA GLY A 154 12.22 -20.84 -8.79
C GLY A 154 10.91 -20.43 -9.44
N TYR A 155 9.85 -20.27 -8.64
CA TYR A 155 8.56 -19.79 -9.13
C TYR A 155 8.66 -18.39 -9.75
N ALA A 156 9.37 -17.46 -9.10
CA ALA A 156 9.62 -16.13 -9.67
C ALA A 156 10.38 -16.17 -11.01
N ALA A 157 11.31 -17.10 -11.18
CA ALA A 157 12.02 -17.31 -12.45
C ALA A 157 11.09 -17.88 -13.55
N GLU A 158 10.18 -18.80 -13.19
CA GLU A 158 9.14 -19.28 -14.11
C GLU A 158 8.23 -18.14 -14.57
N LEU A 159 7.81 -17.27 -13.65
CA LEU A 159 7.02 -16.08 -13.96
C LEU A 159 7.79 -15.09 -14.85
N ALA A 160 9.06 -14.80 -14.53
CA ALA A 160 9.89 -13.92 -15.33
C ALA A 160 10.08 -14.44 -16.77
N ALA A 161 10.20 -15.77 -16.95
CA ALA A 161 10.34 -16.39 -18.27
C ALA A 161 9.07 -16.29 -19.14
N ARG A 162 7.90 -16.02 -18.54
CA ARG A 162 6.64 -15.79 -19.27
C ARG A 162 6.54 -14.39 -19.88
N ILE A 163 7.41 -13.47 -19.50
CA ILE A 163 7.39 -12.08 -19.99
C ILE A 163 8.03 -12.03 -21.38
N ASP A 164 7.23 -11.69 -22.40
CA ASP A 164 7.71 -11.42 -23.75
C ASP A 164 8.31 -10.01 -23.81
N PRO A 165 9.65 -9.85 -23.99
CA PRO A 165 10.32 -8.56 -23.81
C PRO A 165 9.92 -7.49 -24.84
N ASN A 166 9.14 -7.84 -25.86
CA ASN A 166 8.73 -6.92 -26.93
C ASN A 166 7.20 -6.79 -27.05
N ARG A 167 6.41 -7.48 -26.19
CA ARG A 167 4.96 -7.51 -26.35
C ARG A 167 4.23 -7.67 -25.01
N ALA A 168 3.29 -6.77 -24.75
CA ALA A 168 2.42 -6.82 -23.60
C ALA A 168 1.54 -8.07 -23.62
N SER A 169 1.39 -8.73 -22.48
CA SER A 169 0.43 -9.81 -22.31
C SER A 169 -0.99 -9.29 -22.19
N SER A 170 -1.95 -10.17 -22.51
CA SER A 170 -3.37 -10.01 -22.20
C SER A 170 -3.68 -10.85 -20.96
N PRO A 171 -3.75 -10.23 -19.75
CA PRO A 171 -4.04 -10.99 -18.54
C PRO A 171 -5.46 -11.55 -18.56
N GLU A 172 -5.72 -12.55 -17.72
CA GLU A 172 -7.08 -13.00 -17.47
C GLU A 172 -7.90 -11.93 -16.74
N SER A 173 -9.21 -12.11 -16.70
CA SER A 173 -10.09 -11.20 -15.98
C SER A 173 -9.78 -11.22 -14.48
N ALA A 174 -9.69 -10.04 -13.86
CA ALA A 174 -9.55 -9.94 -12.42
C ALA A 174 -10.75 -10.62 -11.75
N THR A 175 -10.49 -11.36 -10.67
CA THR A 175 -11.54 -12.03 -9.91
C THR A 175 -12.00 -11.21 -8.70
N ASN A 176 -11.27 -10.14 -8.38
CA ASN A 176 -11.63 -9.15 -7.37
C ASN A 176 -11.89 -7.78 -8.01
N PRO A 177 -12.84 -6.98 -7.47
CA PRO A 177 -13.07 -5.62 -7.95
C PRO A 177 -11.89 -4.70 -7.60
N PRO A 178 -11.53 -3.70 -8.43
CA PRO A 178 -10.61 -2.65 -8.00
C PRO A 178 -11.12 -1.94 -6.75
N GLY A 179 -10.20 -1.57 -5.85
CA GLY A 179 -10.59 -0.96 -4.59
C GLY A 179 -9.53 -0.13 -3.90
N GLY A 180 -9.98 0.75 -3.01
CA GLY A 180 -9.14 1.41 -2.00
C GLY A 180 -9.32 2.91 -1.83
N GLY A 181 -8.53 3.45 -0.91
CA GLY A 181 -8.69 4.77 -0.29
C GLY A 181 -8.18 4.68 1.14
N THR A 182 -7.11 5.37 1.46
CA THR A 182 -6.24 5.01 2.60
C THR A 182 -5.51 6.25 3.10
N ILE A 183 -5.07 6.26 4.37
CA ILE A 183 -3.98 7.14 4.85
C ILE A 183 -2.79 6.30 5.27
N TYR A 184 -1.58 6.85 5.12
CA TYR A 184 -0.34 6.25 5.60
C TYR A 184 0.38 7.24 6.53
N LEU A 185 1.12 6.70 7.50
CA LEU A 185 1.94 7.46 8.43
C LEU A 185 3.19 6.67 8.83
N ALA A 186 4.33 7.37 8.87
CA ALA A 186 5.59 6.84 9.36
C ALA A 186 6.10 7.69 10.53
N VAL A 187 6.69 7.04 11.53
CA VAL A 187 7.37 7.70 12.66
C VAL A 187 8.66 6.96 12.97
N VAL A 188 9.73 7.72 13.21
CA VAL A 188 10.98 7.23 13.79
C VAL A 188 11.31 8.14 14.96
N ASP A 189 11.58 7.57 16.13
CA ASP A 189 11.97 8.33 17.32
C ASP A 189 13.49 8.33 17.54
N ALA A 190 13.95 9.14 18.49
CA ALA A 190 15.37 9.29 18.82
C ALA A 190 16.05 8.00 19.32
N THR A 191 15.27 7.00 19.75
CA THR A 191 15.80 5.70 20.19
C THR A 191 15.95 4.71 19.04
N GLY A 192 15.53 5.08 17.83
CA GLY A 192 15.51 4.20 16.65
C GLY A 192 14.24 3.36 16.56
N SER A 193 13.23 3.58 17.41
CA SER A 193 11.94 2.90 17.27
C SER A 193 11.22 3.43 16.03
N ALA A 194 10.78 2.52 15.17
CA ALA A 194 10.15 2.83 13.89
C ALA A 194 8.73 2.25 13.81
N VAL A 195 7.81 3.02 13.24
CA VAL A 195 6.43 2.61 12.96
C VAL A 195 6.08 2.94 11.51
N SER A 196 5.68 1.91 10.76
CA SER A 196 5.04 2.01 9.46
C SER A 196 3.56 1.69 9.65
N LEU A 197 2.69 2.70 9.65
CA LEU A 197 1.27 2.57 9.98
C LEU A 197 0.42 2.91 8.76
N ILE A 198 -0.58 2.08 8.50
CA ILE A 198 -1.54 2.31 7.44
C ILE A 198 -2.95 1.94 7.91
N GLU A 199 -3.92 2.82 7.66
CA GLU A 199 -5.33 2.58 8.03
C GLU A 199 -6.30 3.16 6.99
N SER A 200 -7.50 2.59 6.91
CA SER A 200 -8.41 2.84 5.79
C SER A 200 -9.84 2.46 6.12
N ASN A 201 -10.78 3.28 5.65
CA ASN A 201 -12.22 2.95 5.59
C ASN A 201 -12.61 2.18 4.30
N TYR A 202 -11.62 1.73 3.54
CA TYR A 202 -11.68 1.23 2.17
C TYR A 202 -11.97 2.28 1.11
N LEU A 203 -13.23 2.65 0.83
CA LEU A 203 -13.54 3.66 -0.18
C LEU A 203 -13.89 4.99 0.49
N GLY A 204 -12.96 5.94 0.52
CA GLY A 204 -13.19 7.31 1.03
C GLY A 204 -13.76 7.33 2.46
N PHE A 205 -14.97 7.87 2.63
CA PHE A 205 -15.69 7.90 3.92
C PHE A 205 -16.24 6.53 4.35
N GLY A 206 -15.99 5.46 3.58
CA GLY A 206 -16.42 4.11 3.85
C GLY A 206 -17.86 3.86 3.43
N SER A 207 -18.66 3.30 4.33
CA SER A 207 -20.07 2.97 4.09
C SER A 207 -21.00 4.19 3.98
N GLY A 208 -20.51 5.39 4.31
CA GLY A 208 -21.34 6.59 4.49
C GLY A 208 -22.11 6.61 5.81
N LEU A 209 -22.07 5.54 6.60
CA LEU A 209 -22.69 5.49 7.92
C LEU A 209 -21.81 6.19 8.95
N VAL A 210 -22.42 7.14 9.69
CA VAL A 210 -21.80 7.86 10.80
C VAL A 210 -22.67 7.70 12.03
N ASP A 211 -22.11 7.17 13.11
CA ASP A 211 -22.83 7.08 14.39
C ASP A 211 -22.97 8.49 14.99
N PRO A 212 -24.18 9.06 15.09
CA PRO A 212 -24.38 10.43 15.57
C PRO A 212 -24.01 10.60 17.06
N GLY A 213 -23.98 9.51 17.84
CA GLY A 213 -23.59 9.54 19.24
C GLY A 213 -22.08 9.54 19.46
N THR A 214 -21.29 9.08 18.49
CA THR A 214 -19.83 8.91 18.63
C THR A 214 -19.01 9.64 17.57
N GLY A 215 -19.60 10.03 16.45
CA GLY A 215 -18.91 10.58 15.28
C GLY A 215 -18.11 9.56 14.48
N ILE A 216 -18.23 8.25 14.79
CA ILE A 216 -17.46 7.20 14.10
C ILE A 216 -18.06 6.96 12.72
N HIS A 217 -17.21 7.08 11.70
CA HIS A 217 -17.48 6.63 10.34
C HIS A 217 -17.14 5.13 10.21
N TYR A 218 -18.01 4.35 9.59
CA TYR A 218 -17.79 2.91 9.42
C TYR A 218 -17.27 2.57 8.02
N GLN A 219 -16.23 1.74 7.96
CA GLN A 219 -15.67 1.24 6.71
C GLN A 219 -16.68 0.46 5.85
N ASN A 220 -16.42 0.37 4.54
CA ASN A 220 -17.12 -0.53 3.62
C ASN A 220 -16.24 -1.66 3.08
N ARG A 221 -15.16 -2.02 3.80
CA ARG A 221 -14.19 -3.06 3.41
C ARG A 221 -14.82 -4.39 2.99
N GLY A 222 -15.95 -4.78 3.61
CA GLY A 222 -16.66 -6.02 3.25
C GLY A 222 -17.13 -6.08 1.79
N SER A 223 -17.19 -4.96 1.07
CA SER A 223 -17.47 -4.95 -0.37
C SER A 223 -16.35 -5.54 -1.23
N TYR A 224 -15.18 -5.83 -0.63
CA TYR A 224 -14.08 -6.48 -1.34
C TYR A 224 -14.22 -8.02 -1.42
N PHE A 225 -15.18 -8.60 -0.69
CA PHE A 225 -15.50 -10.03 -0.83
C PHE A 225 -16.10 -10.33 -2.20
N SER A 226 -15.78 -11.51 -2.73
CA SER A 226 -16.53 -12.12 -3.82
C SER A 226 -17.84 -12.72 -3.29
N LEU A 227 -18.87 -12.72 -4.14
CA LEU A 227 -20.12 -13.45 -3.89
C LEU A 227 -20.20 -14.76 -4.69
N GLU A 228 -19.18 -15.06 -5.49
CA GLU A 228 -19.13 -16.28 -6.29
C GLU A 228 -18.78 -17.48 -5.39
N PRO A 229 -19.65 -18.52 -5.34
CA PRO A 229 -19.35 -19.73 -4.58
C PRO A 229 -18.04 -20.38 -5.05
N GLY A 230 -17.19 -20.78 -4.09
CA GLY A 230 -15.91 -21.41 -4.38
C GLY A 230 -14.75 -20.45 -4.66
N HIS A 231 -14.99 -19.14 -4.77
CA HIS A 231 -13.91 -18.15 -4.87
C HIS A 231 -13.08 -18.10 -3.57
N ALA A 232 -11.75 -18.03 -3.67
CA ALA A 232 -10.87 -17.99 -2.48
C ALA A 232 -11.28 -16.86 -1.52
N ASN A 233 -11.59 -15.67 -2.06
CA ASN A 233 -12.09 -14.52 -1.31
C ASN A 233 -13.63 -14.42 -1.23
N VAL A 234 -14.35 -15.54 -1.21
CA VAL A 234 -15.82 -15.55 -1.00
C VAL A 234 -16.21 -15.03 0.39
N LEU A 235 -17.31 -14.29 0.48
CA LEU A 235 -17.90 -13.83 1.75
C LEU A 235 -18.24 -15.00 2.66
N ALA A 236 -17.75 -14.96 3.90
CA ALA A 236 -18.08 -15.94 4.94
C ALA A 236 -18.14 -15.28 6.33
N PRO A 237 -18.93 -15.83 7.28
CA PRO A 237 -18.95 -15.35 8.65
C PRO A 237 -17.57 -15.41 9.30
N ARG A 238 -17.18 -14.37 10.04
CA ARG A 238 -15.90 -14.28 10.77
C ARG A 238 -14.63 -14.34 9.90
N LYS A 239 -14.78 -14.31 8.57
CA LYS A 239 -13.68 -14.15 7.63
C LYS A 239 -13.34 -12.68 7.44
N ARG A 240 -12.06 -12.39 7.22
CA ARG A 240 -11.54 -11.09 6.75
C ARG A 240 -11.33 -11.16 5.24
N THR A 241 -11.87 -10.23 4.48
CA THR A 241 -11.61 -10.16 3.04
C THR A 241 -10.13 -9.85 2.77
N LEU A 242 -9.63 -10.18 1.58
CA LEU A 242 -8.37 -9.62 1.07
C LEU A 242 -8.25 -8.11 1.37
N HIS A 243 -7.07 -7.65 1.75
CA HIS A 243 -6.84 -6.30 2.23
C HIS A 243 -5.81 -5.57 1.38
N THR A 244 -6.14 -4.38 0.89
CA THR A 244 -5.25 -3.57 0.04
C THR A 244 -4.04 -2.99 0.76
N LEU A 245 -4.01 -3.02 2.09
CA LEU A 245 -3.08 -2.19 2.87
C LEU A 245 -1.71 -2.83 2.94
N LEU A 246 -0.68 -2.05 2.61
CA LEU A 246 0.71 -2.48 2.61
C LEU A 246 1.58 -1.47 3.38
N PRO A 247 1.85 -1.71 4.67
CA PRO A 247 2.96 -1.07 5.36
C PRO A 247 4.22 -1.92 5.15
N GLY A 248 5.36 -1.26 4.91
CA GLY A 248 6.64 -1.95 4.69
C GLY A 248 7.81 -1.29 5.40
N MET A 249 8.89 -2.05 5.51
CA MET A 249 10.21 -1.57 5.92
C MET A 249 11.29 -2.27 5.09
N LEU A 250 12.34 -1.55 4.77
CA LEU A 250 13.50 -2.04 4.03
C LEU A 250 14.69 -2.15 4.97
N PHE A 251 15.53 -3.17 4.79
CA PHE A 251 16.62 -3.51 5.70
C PHE A 251 17.88 -3.85 4.90
N ARG A 252 18.98 -3.15 5.19
CA ARG A 252 20.34 -3.56 4.76
C ARG A 252 21.03 -4.43 5.81
N GLU A 253 20.61 -4.27 7.07
CA GLU A 253 21.07 -5.03 8.22
C GLU A 253 19.89 -5.75 8.89
N PRO A 254 20.11 -6.86 9.62
CA PRO A 254 19.03 -7.66 10.19
C PRO A 254 18.12 -6.89 11.16
N ASP A 255 18.68 -6.07 12.03
CA ASP A 255 17.95 -5.58 13.22
C ASP A 255 17.56 -4.10 13.15
N ARG A 256 17.82 -3.43 12.02
CA ARG A 256 17.58 -2.00 11.86
C ARG A 256 16.99 -1.65 10.50
N PRO A 257 15.82 -0.98 10.44
CA PRO A 257 15.28 -0.52 9.17
C PRO A 257 16.22 0.52 8.55
N TRP A 258 16.46 0.38 7.26
CA TRP A 258 17.06 1.41 6.41
C TRP A 258 16.00 2.42 5.98
N VAL A 259 14.83 1.94 5.52
CA VAL A 259 13.72 2.81 5.09
C VAL A 259 12.41 2.32 5.71
N VAL A 260 11.64 3.25 6.27
CA VAL A 260 10.27 3.04 6.74
C VAL A 260 9.35 3.69 5.72
N ALA A 261 8.56 2.91 4.99
CA ALA A 261 7.76 3.42 3.89
C ALA A 261 6.41 2.71 3.72
N GLY A 262 5.52 3.37 3.00
CA GLY A 262 4.25 2.81 2.59
C GLY A 262 3.46 3.76 1.72
N SER A 263 2.53 3.18 0.97
CA SER A 263 1.74 3.88 -0.03
C SER A 263 0.27 3.97 0.35
N MET A 264 -0.37 5.08 0.05
CA MET A 264 -1.83 5.15 -0.16
C MET A 264 -2.15 4.75 -1.61
N GLY A 265 -3.40 4.39 -1.90
CA GLY A 265 -3.84 4.19 -3.30
C GLY A 265 -4.42 2.82 -3.64
N GLY A 266 -4.97 2.10 -2.66
CA GLY A 266 -5.70 0.86 -2.96
C GLY A 266 -4.83 -0.22 -3.60
N ASP A 267 -5.25 -0.76 -4.73
CA ASP A 267 -4.52 -1.79 -5.48
C ASP A 267 -3.25 -1.28 -6.19
N ALA A 268 -3.04 0.04 -6.26
CA ALA A 268 -1.78 0.61 -6.74
C ALA A 268 -0.65 0.45 -5.72
N GLN A 269 -0.96 0.32 -4.41
CA GLN A 269 0.03 0.30 -3.32
C GLN A 269 1.20 -0.67 -3.53
N PRO A 270 0.99 -1.98 -3.82
CA PRO A 270 2.11 -2.90 -4.02
C PRO A 270 2.97 -2.58 -5.24
N GLN A 271 2.38 -2.02 -6.29
CA GLN A 271 3.08 -1.66 -7.51
C GLN A 271 3.93 -0.40 -7.30
N VAL A 272 3.38 0.59 -6.60
CA VAL A 272 4.10 1.82 -6.21
C VAL A 272 5.24 1.50 -5.25
N HIS A 273 5.00 0.63 -4.27
CA HIS A 273 6.04 0.24 -3.31
C HIS A 273 7.19 -0.53 -3.99
N ALA A 274 6.90 -1.42 -4.93
CA ALA A 274 7.95 -2.10 -5.71
C ALA A 274 8.74 -1.13 -6.60
N GLN A 275 8.09 -0.11 -7.17
CA GLN A 275 8.78 0.98 -7.88
C GLN A 275 9.73 1.73 -6.95
N LEU A 276 9.28 2.13 -5.74
CA LEU A 276 10.14 2.77 -4.74
C LEU A 276 11.38 1.91 -4.42
N VAL A 277 11.18 0.62 -4.17
CA VAL A 277 12.29 -0.30 -3.87
C VAL A 277 13.27 -0.39 -5.03
N SER A 278 12.79 -0.51 -6.28
CA SER A 278 13.66 -0.50 -7.46
C SER A 278 14.42 0.81 -7.61
N ASP A 279 13.77 1.95 -7.44
CA ASP A 279 14.38 3.28 -7.52
C ASP A 279 15.50 3.46 -6.48
N LEU A 280 15.28 3.00 -5.25
CA LEU A 280 16.25 3.03 -4.15
C LEU A 280 17.42 2.06 -4.35
N VAL A 281 17.14 0.85 -4.85
CA VAL A 281 18.13 -0.26 -4.92
C VAL A 281 18.84 -0.32 -6.25
N ASP A 282 18.08 -0.37 -7.35
CA ASP A 282 18.61 -0.42 -8.71
C ASP A 282 19.11 0.96 -9.15
N GLY A 283 18.31 2.00 -8.87
CA GLY A 283 18.62 3.37 -9.25
C GLY A 283 19.57 4.10 -8.32
N ARG A 284 19.74 3.60 -7.09
CA ARG A 284 20.51 4.25 -6.02
C ARG A 284 20.08 5.70 -5.79
N LEU A 285 18.80 5.99 -6.04
CA LEU A 285 18.23 7.32 -5.84
C LEU A 285 18.08 7.56 -4.33
N ASP A 286 18.22 8.81 -3.91
CA ASP A 286 17.85 9.19 -2.55
C ASP A 286 16.32 9.08 -2.36
N VAL A 287 15.89 8.92 -1.11
CA VAL A 287 14.47 8.65 -0.80
C VAL A 287 13.51 9.72 -1.32
N ARG A 288 13.92 11.00 -1.35
CA ARG A 288 13.07 12.09 -1.85
C ARG A 288 12.90 11.98 -3.36
N THR A 289 14.00 11.76 -4.07
CA THR A 289 14.02 11.58 -5.53
C THR A 289 13.21 10.35 -5.94
N ALA A 290 13.36 9.23 -5.24
CA ALA A 290 12.61 7.99 -5.49
C ALA A 290 11.10 8.16 -5.27
N VAL A 291 10.68 8.80 -4.18
CA VAL A 291 9.25 9.07 -3.93
C VAL A 291 8.64 10.01 -5.00
N ALA A 292 9.41 10.98 -5.49
CA ALA A 292 8.95 11.93 -6.50
C ALA A 292 8.97 11.39 -7.95
N ALA A 293 9.59 10.23 -8.19
CA ALA A 293 9.76 9.63 -9.51
C ALA A 293 8.42 9.43 -10.24
N PRO A 294 8.35 9.51 -11.59
CA PRO A 294 7.14 9.24 -12.35
C PRO A 294 6.65 7.81 -12.10
N ARG A 295 5.34 7.67 -11.93
CA ARG A 295 4.73 6.37 -11.62
C ARG A 295 3.89 5.83 -12.74
N TRP A 296 3.73 4.52 -12.68
CA TRP A 296 2.71 3.79 -13.39
C TRP A 296 2.04 2.79 -12.44
N TYR A 297 0.85 2.32 -12.78
CA TYR A 297 0.30 1.08 -12.23
C TYR A 297 -0.68 0.46 -13.22
N VAL A 298 -0.86 -0.86 -13.13
CA VAL A 298 -1.86 -1.61 -13.89
C VAL A 298 -3.14 -1.79 -13.08
N GLU A 299 -4.27 -1.65 -13.76
CA GLU A 299 -5.58 -1.91 -13.19
C GLU A 299 -6.57 -2.46 -14.23
N PRO A 300 -7.65 -3.10 -13.77
CA PRO A 300 -8.76 -3.41 -14.65
C PRO A 300 -9.56 -2.14 -14.97
N GLU A 301 -9.98 -1.97 -16.24
CA GLU A 301 -10.77 -0.80 -16.68
C GLU A 301 -12.10 -0.66 -15.92
N ARG A 302 -12.67 -1.80 -15.53
CA ARG A 302 -13.91 -1.90 -14.74
C ARG A 302 -13.84 -3.15 -13.86
N HIS A 303 -14.80 -3.29 -12.94
CA HIS A 303 -14.91 -4.49 -12.11
C HIS A 303 -14.86 -5.77 -12.98
N PHE A 304 -14.00 -6.69 -12.56
CA PHE A 304 -13.82 -8.01 -13.19
C PHE A 304 -13.35 -7.98 -14.65
N ALA A 305 -12.79 -6.87 -15.13
CA ALA A 305 -12.07 -6.84 -16.40
C ALA A 305 -10.62 -7.33 -16.21
N PRO A 306 -9.92 -7.71 -17.28
CA PRO A 306 -8.48 -7.92 -17.22
C PRO A 306 -7.73 -6.66 -16.77
N PRO A 307 -6.68 -6.78 -15.93
CA PRO A 307 -5.83 -5.66 -15.53
C PRO A 307 -4.86 -5.24 -16.65
N ALA A 308 -5.43 -4.74 -17.75
CA ALA A 308 -4.69 -4.40 -18.97
C ALA A 308 -4.40 -2.89 -19.11
N VAL A 309 -5.10 -2.03 -18.36
CA VAL A 309 -4.92 -0.58 -18.43
C VAL A 309 -3.71 -0.19 -17.62
N VAL A 310 -2.76 0.52 -18.25
CA VAL A 310 -1.60 1.11 -17.60
C VAL A 310 -1.87 2.59 -17.41
N ARG A 311 -2.08 3.04 -16.16
CA ARG A 311 -2.05 4.47 -15.85
C ARG A 311 -0.62 4.90 -15.66
N ALA A 312 -0.20 5.99 -16.30
CA ALA A 312 1.18 6.47 -16.21
C ALA A 312 1.26 8.00 -16.26
N GLU A 313 2.24 8.57 -15.57
CA GLU A 313 2.55 10.01 -15.68
C GLU A 313 3.30 10.36 -16.96
N PRO A 314 3.19 11.60 -17.45
CA PRO A 314 3.90 12.03 -18.64
C PRO A 314 5.39 12.31 -18.40
N ARG A 315 5.87 12.21 -17.15
CA ARG A 315 7.22 12.67 -16.73
C ARG A 315 8.34 11.63 -16.99
N PHE A 316 8.04 10.49 -17.60
CA PHE A 316 9.06 9.53 -18.05
C PHE A 316 9.98 10.13 -19.13
N GLY A 317 11.06 9.42 -19.47
CA GLY A 317 11.96 9.83 -20.55
C GLY A 317 11.22 10.00 -21.90
N PRO A 318 11.72 10.84 -22.82
CA PRO A 318 11.10 11.03 -24.13
C PRO A 318 10.92 9.71 -24.88
N GLY A 319 9.73 9.47 -25.47
CA GLY A 319 9.45 8.27 -26.26
C GLY A 319 9.12 7.01 -25.45
N VAL A 320 9.23 7.06 -24.11
CA VAL A 320 9.02 5.87 -23.27
C VAL A 320 7.57 5.39 -23.32
N LEU A 321 6.60 6.30 -23.17
CA LEU A 321 5.18 5.94 -23.18
C LEU A 321 4.73 5.48 -24.57
N GLU A 322 5.26 6.08 -25.63
CA GLU A 322 5.04 5.68 -27.01
C GLU A 322 5.61 4.29 -27.27
N ALA A 323 6.80 3.98 -26.76
CA ALA A 323 7.39 2.65 -26.85
C ALA A 323 6.57 1.59 -26.08
N LEU A 324 6.04 1.93 -24.90
CA LEU A 324 5.14 1.05 -24.15
C LEU A 324 3.86 0.76 -24.94
N ALA A 325 3.25 1.78 -25.53
CA ALA A 325 2.08 1.62 -26.39
C ALA A 325 2.40 0.78 -27.65
N ALA A 326 3.58 0.97 -28.25
CA ALA A 326 4.03 0.17 -29.39
C ALA A 326 4.27 -1.31 -29.04
N MET A 327 4.61 -1.62 -27.79
CA MET A 327 4.66 -2.99 -27.27
C MET A 327 3.25 -3.56 -26.97
N GLY A 328 2.18 -2.77 -27.10
CA GLY A 328 0.79 -3.21 -26.95
C GLY A 328 0.15 -2.91 -25.59
N HIS A 329 0.77 -2.11 -24.73
CA HIS A 329 0.16 -1.66 -23.48
C HIS A 329 -0.95 -0.63 -23.74
N ASP A 330 -2.11 -0.73 -23.07
CA ASP A 330 -3.14 0.32 -23.06
C ASP A 330 -2.70 1.43 -22.08
N VAL A 331 -1.84 2.32 -22.56
CA VAL A 331 -1.30 3.44 -21.78
C VAL A 331 -2.30 4.60 -21.72
N ARG A 332 -2.77 4.89 -20.52
CA ARG A 332 -3.61 6.05 -20.19
C ARG A 332 -2.76 7.08 -19.46
N VAL A 333 -2.36 8.13 -20.18
CA VAL A 333 -1.54 9.22 -19.62
C VAL A 333 -2.39 10.05 -18.65
N MET A 334 -1.90 10.21 -17.43
CA MET A 334 -2.50 11.00 -16.34
C MET A 334 -1.90 12.40 -16.28
N ALA A 335 -2.30 13.21 -15.31
CA ALA A 335 -1.62 14.48 -15.04
C ALA A 335 -0.22 14.24 -14.42
N SER A 336 0.68 15.21 -14.55
CA SER A 336 1.91 15.24 -13.75
C SER A 336 1.54 15.36 -12.28
N PHE A 337 2.13 14.50 -11.44
CA PHE A 337 1.85 14.38 -10.02
C PHE A 337 0.35 14.14 -9.72
N ASP A 338 -0.31 13.30 -10.52
CA ASP A 338 -1.69 12.92 -10.28
C ASP A 338 -1.86 12.12 -8.98
N SER A 339 -2.76 12.57 -8.10
CA SER A 339 -3.09 11.90 -6.82
C SER A 339 -3.65 10.49 -6.97
N GLY A 340 -4.15 10.12 -8.16
CA GLY A 340 -4.62 8.77 -8.46
C GLY A 340 -3.51 7.72 -8.52
N LEU A 341 -2.24 8.12 -8.55
CA LEU A 341 -1.08 7.23 -8.68
C LEU A 341 -0.41 6.89 -7.32
N GLY A 342 -1.22 6.88 -6.27
CA GLY A 342 -0.82 6.57 -4.91
C GLY A 342 0.00 7.67 -4.23
N HIS A 343 0.11 7.58 -2.91
CA HIS A 343 0.89 8.52 -2.09
C HIS A 343 1.89 7.75 -1.22
N GLU A 344 3.13 7.66 -1.68
CA GLU A 344 4.24 7.03 -0.96
C GLU A 344 4.89 8.05 -0.03
N HIS A 345 4.98 7.71 1.25
CA HIS A 345 5.75 8.51 2.21
C HIS A 345 6.84 7.62 2.81
N ALA A 346 7.98 8.24 3.14
CA ALA A 346 9.12 7.47 3.61
C ALA A 346 10.00 8.26 4.58
N ILE A 347 10.61 7.53 5.52
CA ILE A 347 11.70 7.99 6.38
C ILE A 347 12.88 7.04 6.15
N GLU A 348 13.99 7.58 5.67
CA GLU A 348 15.27 6.89 5.54
C GLU A 348 16.14 7.16 6.78
N LEU A 349 16.68 6.10 7.37
CA LEU A 349 17.67 6.13 8.44
C LEU A 349 19.07 6.10 7.81
N ILE A 350 19.67 7.28 7.68
CA ILE A 350 21.02 7.48 7.13
C ILE A 350 22.04 7.21 8.24
N GLU A 351 23.09 6.43 7.95
CA GLU A 351 24.14 6.03 8.91
C GLU A 351 23.59 5.53 10.25
N GLY A 352 22.50 4.75 10.21
CA GLY A 352 21.89 4.16 11.40
C GLY A 352 20.86 5.04 12.12
N GLY A 353 20.51 6.20 11.55
CA GLY A 353 19.40 7.03 12.03
C GLY A 353 19.70 7.76 13.35
N PRO A 354 18.70 8.34 14.01
CA PRO A 354 18.91 9.24 15.14
C PRO A 354 19.48 8.54 16.39
N SER A 355 19.46 7.21 16.42
CA SER A 355 20.06 6.41 17.49
C SER A 355 21.58 6.26 17.35
N ALA A 356 22.15 6.49 16.16
CA ALA A 356 23.59 6.40 15.93
C ALA A 356 24.28 7.76 16.19
N PRO A 357 25.54 7.79 16.67
CA PRO A 357 26.23 9.04 17.02
C PRO A 357 26.36 10.06 15.88
N ASP A 358 26.49 9.58 14.66
CA ASP A 358 26.60 10.34 13.40
C ASP A 358 25.42 10.10 12.46
N GLY A 359 24.40 9.37 12.93
CA GLY A 359 23.24 9.04 12.12
C GLY A 359 22.30 10.23 11.94
N SER A 360 21.55 10.18 10.84
CA SER A 360 20.61 11.23 10.47
C SER A 360 19.37 10.64 9.79
N LEU A 361 18.38 11.48 9.53
CA LEU A 361 17.14 11.08 8.87
C LEU A 361 16.91 11.90 7.61
N ALA A 362 16.43 11.25 6.56
CA ALA A 362 15.75 11.92 5.46
C ALA A 362 14.27 11.52 5.47
N ALA A 363 13.38 12.50 5.67
CA ALA A 363 11.94 12.28 5.62
C ALA A 363 11.36 12.97 4.39
N THR A 364 10.52 12.25 3.64
CA THR A 364 9.88 12.78 2.44
C THR A 364 8.39 12.47 2.44
N THR A 365 7.64 13.33 1.77
CA THR A 365 6.22 13.18 1.55
C THR A 365 5.93 13.18 0.06
N ASP A 366 4.89 12.45 -0.36
CA ASP A 366 4.56 12.35 -1.77
C ASP A 366 4.16 13.72 -2.35
N PRO A 367 4.82 14.22 -3.41
CA PRO A 367 4.44 15.46 -4.08
C PRO A 367 3.04 15.42 -4.74
N ARG A 368 2.43 14.24 -4.87
CA ARG A 368 1.04 14.04 -5.35
C ARG A 368 -0.01 14.34 -4.28
N SER A 369 0.41 14.57 -3.04
CA SER A 369 -0.47 14.70 -1.89
C SER A 369 -0.14 15.93 -1.05
N ALA A 370 -1.13 16.41 -0.29
CA ALA A 370 -0.86 17.36 0.78
C ALA A 370 -0.32 16.59 1.99
N GLY A 371 1.00 16.64 2.21
CA GLY A 371 1.65 16.07 3.38
C GLY A 371 2.83 16.94 3.83
N LEU A 372 3.32 16.70 5.05
CA LEU A 372 4.43 17.45 5.62
C LEU A 372 5.33 16.51 6.44
N PRO A 373 6.61 16.33 6.10
CA PRO A 373 7.57 15.76 7.03
C PRO A 373 7.81 16.76 8.17
N ALA A 374 7.73 16.29 9.41
CA ALA A 374 8.01 17.09 10.59
C ALA A 374 9.09 16.42 11.43
N VAL A 375 10.02 17.23 11.93
CA VAL A 375 11.08 16.82 12.86
C VAL A 375 10.86 17.58 14.15
N TRP A 376 11.07 16.92 15.28
CA TRP A 376 10.91 17.48 16.62
C TRP A 376 12.12 17.14 17.48
#